data_AF-A0A3A6Q1Q2-F1
#
_entry.id   AF-A0A3A6Q1Q2-F1
#
_cell.length_a   1.000
_cell.length_b   1.000
_cell.length_c   1.000
_cell.angle_alpha   90.00
_cell.angle_beta   90.00
_cell.angle_gamma   90.00
#
_symmetry.space_group_name_H-M   'P 1'
#
loop_
_entity.id
_entity.type
_entity.pdbx_description
1 polymer ?
#
loop_
_entity_poly.entity_id
_entity_poly.type
_entity_poly.pdbx_seq_one_letter_code
_entity_poly.pdbx_strand_id
1 'polypeptide(L)'
;MPEPDPDAGAPTSPEERGAEMPAPPEGLAKRVWEPLQAQTVYDLERVIDYCEELIEHKERPVSPSETAGEGEVADKKPPQNLSREEQRVAKEELEEMSTDEMKELSEDELTRYGHVQIRKLPCGPGCDGCPHGPYRYIVYRDSRGKVTSKYAGKADGG
;
A
#
# COMPACT_ATOMS: atom_id res chain seq x y z
N MET A 1 -27.08 32.53 -62.25
CA MET A 1 -26.93 31.99 -60.89
C MET A 1 -25.43 31.83 -60.66
N PRO A 2 -24.84 32.44 -59.63
CA PRO A 2 -23.42 32.25 -59.34
C PRO A 2 -23.19 30.80 -58.88
N GLU A 3 -22.15 30.16 -59.42
CA GLU A 3 -21.74 28.81 -59.06
C GLU A 3 -21.22 28.78 -57.60
N PRO A 4 -21.50 27.73 -56.80
CA PRO A 4 -20.95 27.62 -55.47
C PRO A 4 -19.43 27.41 -55.53
N ASP A 5 -18.73 28.16 -54.70
CA ASP A 5 -17.28 28.13 -54.53
C ASP A 5 -16.79 26.72 -54.12
N PRO A 6 -15.81 26.12 -54.84
CA PRO A 6 -15.30 24.78 -54.52
C PRO A 6 -14.45 24.71 -53.25
N ASP A 7 -14.21 25.82 -52.54
CA ASP A 7 -13.40 25.84 -51.31
C ASP A 7 -14.22 25.75 -50.00
N ALA A 8 -15.43 25.17 -50.08
CA ALA A 8 -16.21 24.83 -48.90
C ALA A 8 -15.72 23.50 -48.28
N GLY A 9 -14.64 23.59 -47.49
CA GLY A 9 -14.38 22.60 -46.44
C GLY A 9 -13.01 21.92 -46.43
N ALA A 10 -11.92 22.70 -46.45
CA ALA A 10 -10.71 22.24 -45.77
C ALA A 10 -10.68 22.87 -44.36
N PRO A 11 -10.65 22.09 -43.26
CA PRO A 11 -10.54 22.66 -41.93
C PRO A 11 -9.25 23.49 -41.82
N THR A 12 -9.42 24.80 -41.65
CA THR A 12 -8.35 25.80 -41.59
C THR A 12 -7.87 25.99 -40.16
N SER A 13 -7.33 24.96 -39.51
CA SER A 13 -6.33 25.18 -38.45
C SER A 13 -5.60 23.86 -38.11
N PRO A 14 -4.27 23.88 -37.88
CA PRO A 14 -3.56 22.78 -37.24
C PRO A 14 -4.13 22.40 -35.86
N GLU A 15 -4.88 23.32 -35.25
CA GLU A 15 -5.45 23.19 -33.90
C GLU A 15 -6.60 22.18 -33.83
N GLU A 16 -7.29 21.87 -34.94
CA GLU A 16 -8.40 20.90 -34.97
C GLU A 16 -7.94 19.44 -35.16
N ARG A 17 -6.63 19.15 -35.15
CA ARG A 17 -6.08 17.79 -35.33
C ARG A 17 -5.31 17.22 -34.14
N GLY A 18 -5.18 17.96 -33.04
CA GLY A 18 -4.52 17.48 -31.82
C GLY A 18 -5.57 17.04 -30.81
N ALA A 19 -5.68 15.74 -30.53
CA ALA A 19 -6.29 15.33 -29.27
C ALA A 19 -5.53 16.02 -28.14
N GLU A 20 -6.21 16.80 -27.32
CA GLU A 20 -5.59 17.48 -26.17
C GLU A 20 -4.86 16.44 -25.31
N MET A 21 -3.67 16.81 -24.82
CA MET A 21 -2.88 15.94 -23.95
C MET A 21 -3.73 15.51 -22.73
N PRO A 22 -3.66 14.24 -22.32
CA PRO A 22 -4.44 13.77 -21.18
C PRO A 22 -4.05 14.50 -19.90
N ALA A 23 -5.05 14.78 -19.06
CA ALA A 23 -4.82 15.37 -17.75
C ALA A 23 -4.03 14.40 -16.85
N PRO A 24 -3.05 14.88 -16.06
CA PRO A 24 -2.29 14.03 -15.15
C PRO A 24 -3.18 13.51 -14.00
N PRO A 25 -2.85 12.36 -13.39
CA PRO A 25 -3.59 11.83 -12.24
C PRO A 25 -3.62 12.78 -11.04
N GLU A 26 -4.75 12.82 -10.33
CA GLU A 26 -4.88 13.60 -9.10
C GLU A 26 -3.91 13.12 -8.00
N GLY A 27 -3.37 14.06 -7.22
CA GLY A 27 -2.44 13.76 -6.12
C GLY A 27 -1.02 13.38 -6.55
N LEU A 28 -0.77 13.15 -7.86
CA LEU A 28 0.56 12.83 -8.36
C LEU A 28 1.41 14.09 -8.51
N ALA A 29 2.61 14.09 -7.92
CA ALA A 29 3.49 15.25 -7.93
C ALA A 29 3.94 15.61 -9.37
N LYS A 30 3.99 16.91 -9.67
CA LYS A 30 4.39 17.44 -10.99
C LYS A 30 5.71 16.83 -11.52
N ARG A 31 6.71 16.72 -10.65
CA ARG A 31 8.02 16.11 -10.96
C ARG A 31 7.97 14.64 -11.41
N VAL A 32 6.82 13.97 -11.27
CA VAL A 32 6.63 12.57 -11.68
C VAL A 32 5.94 12.51 -13.04
N TRP A 33 4.81 13.21 -13.22
CA TRP A 33 4.06 13.11 -14.48
C TRP A 33 4.65 13.93 -15.62
N GLU A 34 5.33 15.04 -15.35
CA GLU A 34 5.93 15.88 -16.40
C GLU A 34 7.04 15.12 -17.17
N PRO A 35 7.96 14.37 -16.52
CA PRO A 35 8.85 13.48 -17.23
C PRO A 35 8.14 12.39 -18.03
N LEU A 36 7.06 11.78 -17.51
CA LEU A 36 6.34 10.71 -18.22
C LEU A 36 5.73 11.21 -19.54
N GLN A 37 5.20 12.44 -19.56
CA GLN A 37 4.67 13.04 -20.80
C GLN A 37 5.73 13.25 -21.90
N ALA A 38 7.01 13.36 -21.53
CA ALA A 38 8.10 13.50 -22.47
C ALA A 38 8.64 12.16 -23.02
N GLN A 39 8.17 11.02 -22.49
CA GLN A 39 8.66 9.70 -22.86
C GLN A 39 8.06 9.19 -24.17
N THR A 40 8.76 8.23 -24.79
CA THR A 40 8.23 7.48 -25.93
C THR A 40 7.19 6.46 -25.49
N VAL A 41 6.34 5.99 -26.42
CA VAL A 41 5.37 4.90 -26.15
C VAL A 41 6.09 3.66 -25.62
N TYR A 42 7.23 3.29 -26.22
CA TYR A 42 8.04 2.15 -25.79
C TYR A 42 8.52 2.29 -24.34
N ASP A 43 9.01 3.47 -23.95
CA ASP A 43 9.46 3.70 -22.58
C ASP A 43 8.28 3.73 -21.60
N LEU A 44 7.12 4.25 -22.01
CA LEU A 44 5.90 4.23 -21.20
C LEU A 44 5.42 2.79 -20.94
N GLU A 45 5.45 1.91 -21.94
CA GLU A 45 5.14 0.49 -21.77
C GLU A 45 6.08 -0.17 -20.75
N ARG A 46 7.39 0.09 -20.83
CA ARG A 46 8.36 -0.43 -19.85
C ARG A 46 8.16 0.15 -18.45
N VAL A 47 7.73 1.40 -18.35
CA VAL A 47 7.38 2.02 -17.07
C VAL A 47 6.16 1.33 -16.48
N ILE A 48 5.16 0.96 -17.29
CA ILE A 48 3.99 0.19 -16.84
C ILE A 48 4.45 -1.16 -16.29
N ASP A 49 5.23 -1.94 -17.04
CA ASP A 49 5.75 -3.23 -16.60
C ASP A 49 6.47 -3.13 -15.25
N TYR A 50 7.37 -2.14 -15.12
CA TYR A 50 8.09 -1.92 -13.87
C TYR A 50 7.18 -1.45 -12.73
N CYS A 51 6.17 -0.62 -13.02
CA CYS A 51 5.18 -0.22 -12.01
C CYS A 51 4.41 -1.44 -11.50
N GLU A 52 3.99 -2.35 -12.38
CA GLU A 52 3.28 -3.57 -11.99
C GLU A 52 4.14 -4.46 -11.09
N GLU A 53 5.39 -4.74 -11.49
CA GLU A 53 6.36 -5.49 -10.67
C GLU A 53 6.61 -4.80 -9.31
N LEU A 54 6.75 -3.48 -9.31
CA LEU A 54 7.00 -2.72 -8.09
C LEU A 54 5.80 -2.75 -7.15
N ILE A 55 4.57 -2.70 -7.68
CA ILE A 55 3.39 -2.80 -6.84
C ILE A 55 3.25 -4.22 -6.29
N GLU A 56 3.45 -5.26 -7.10
CA GLU A 56 3.48 -6.65 -6.62
C GLU A 56 4.49 -6.81 -5.48
N HIS A 57 5.71 -6.31 -5.68
CA HIS A 57 6.73 -6.30 -4.65
C HIS A 57 6.24 -5.60 -3.39
N LYS A 58 5.66 -4.39 -3.49
CA LYS A 58 5.23 -3.62 -2.32
C LYS A 58 4.01 -4.19 -1.60
N GLU A 59 3.12 -4.89 -2.31
CA GLU A 59 1.89 -5.46 -1.76
C GLU A 59 2.05 -6.90 -1.28
N ARG A 60 3.17 -7.57 -1.58
CA ARG A 60 3.43 -8.94 -1.11
C ARG A 60 3.23 -9.08 0.40
N PRO A 61 2.72 -10.22 0.89
CA PRO A 61 2.59 -10.46 2.32
C PRO A 61 3.93 -10.34 3.04
N VAL A 62 3.91 -9.90 4.30
CA VAL A 62 5.11 -9.90 5.15
C VAL A 62 5.52 -11.34 5.38
N SER A 63 6.79 -11.68 5.17
CA SER A 63 7.29 -12.99 5.58
C SER A 63 7.67 -12.99 7.08
N PRO A 64 7.63 -14.14 7.78
CA PRO A 64 8.04 -14.24 9.18
C PRO A 64 9.48 -13.77 9.44
N SER A 65 10.36 -13.85 8.42
CA SER A 65 11.75 -13.36 8.51
C SER A 65 11.89 -11.84 8.42
N GLU A 66 10.87 -11.14 7.92
CA GLU A 66 10.87 -9.68 7.77
C GLU A 66 10.27 -8.96 8.98
N THR A 67 9.96 -9.68 10.07
CA THR A 67 9.30 -9.11 11.24
C THR A 67 10.10 -7.96 11.86
N ALA A 68 9.41 -6.88 12.21
CA ALA A 68 10.01 -5.69 12.80
C ALA A 68 10.40 -5.92 14.28
N GLY A 69 11.52 -6.59 14.55
CA GLY A 69 12.14 -6.68 15.88
C GLY A 69 12.20 -8.08 16.52
N GLU A 70 12.80 -8.17 17.71
CA GLU A 70 12.88 -9.38 18.54
C GLU A 70 11.51 -9.65 19.19
N GLY A 71 10.76 -10.59 18.63
CA GLY A 71 9.48 -11.06 19.16
C GLY A 71 9.09 -12.38 18.53
N GLU A 72 8.35 -13.20 19.28
CA GLU A 72 7.89 -14.49 18.79
C GLU A 72 6.66 -14.29 17.90
N VAL A 73 6.68 -14.84 16.69
CA VAL A 73 5.51 -14.81 15.81
C VAL A 73 4.51 -15.84 16.32
N ALA A 74 3.25 -15.44 16.50
CA ALA A 74 2.21 -16.37 16.91
C ALA A 74 2.07 -17.51 15.89
N ASP A 75 1.71 -18.71 16.35
CA ASP A 75 1.54 -19.90 15.49
C ASP A 75 0.53 -19.69 14.36
N LYS A 76 -0.45 -18.80 14.59
CA LYS A 76 -1.50 -18.47 13.62
C LYS A 76 -0.92 -17.62 12.49
N LYS A 77 -1.03 -18.15 11.28
CA LYS A 77 -0.55 -17.49 10.07
C LYS A 77 -1.66 -16.68 9.41
N PRO A 78 -1.32 -15.55 8.79
CA PRO A 78 -2.25 -14.84 7.92
C PRO A 78 -2.79 -15.75 6.83
N PRO A 79 -4.01 -15.50 6.33
CA PRO A 79 -4.57 -16.26 5.24
C PRO A 79 -3.67 -16.16 4.01
N GLN A 80 -3.25 -17.30 3.47
CA GLN A 80 -2.27 -17.36 2.37
C GLN A 80 -2.91 -17.19 0.97
N ASN A 81 -4.24 -17.25 0.88
CA ASN A 81 -4.98 -17.25 -0.39
C ASN A 81 -5.86 -16.00 -0.58
N LEU A 82 -5.64 -14.93 0.18
CA LEU A 82 -6.35 -13.67 -0.04
C LEU A 82 -5.97 -13.11 -1.39
N SER A 83 -6.96 -12.68 -2.17
CA SER A 83 -6.70 -11.91 -3.39
C SER A 83 -6.00 -10.60 -3.04
N ARG A 84 -5.30 -10.03 -4.04
CA ARG A 84 -4.61 -8.74 -3.92
C ARG A 84 -5.54 -7.62 -3.46
N GLU A 85 -6.78 -7.64 -3.93
CA GLU A 85 -7.80 -6.65 -3.56
C GLU A 85 -8.21 -6.79 -2.09
N GLU A 86 -8.49 -8.00 -1.63
CA GLU A 86 -8.82 -8.26 -0.22
C GLU A 86 -7.66 -7.89 0.71
N GLN A 87 -6.41 -8.15 0.32
CA GLN A 87 -5.22 -7.72 1.07
C GLN A 87 -5.13 -6.19 1.17
N ARG A 88 -5.48 -5.47 0.10
CA ARG A 88 -5.48 -4.01 0.09
C ARG A 88 -6.56 -3.44 1.01
N VAL A 89 -7.78 -3.98 0.94
CA VAL A 89 -8.90 -3.57 1.80
C VAL A 89 -8.55 -3.83 3.27
N ALA A 90 -8.06 -5.02 3.59
CA ALA A 90 -7.65 -5.34 4.96
C ALA A 90 -6.55 -4.38 5.46
N LYS A 91 -5.56 -4.08 4.63
CA LYS A 91 -4.51 -3.11 4.98
C LYS A 91 -5.07 -1.72 5.26
N GLU A 92 -5.96 -1.22 4.40
CA GLU A 92 -6.59 0.09 4.56
C GLU A 92 -7.42 0.15 5.84
N GLU A 93 -8.28 -0.85 6.09
CA GLU A 93 -9.02 -1.01 7.33
C GLU A 93 -8.08 -0.98 8.55
N LEU A 94 -6.97 -1.72 8.51
CA LEU A 94 -5.99 -1.72 9.61
C LEU A 94 -5.31 -0.36 9.78
N GLU A 95 -4.97 0.35 8.69
CA GLU A 95 -4.32 1.66 8.76
C GLU A 95 -5.24 2.72 9.39
N GLU A 96 -6.54 2.65 9.15
CA GLU A 96 -7.57 3.53 9.73
C GLU A 96 -8.00 3.13 11.15
N MET A 97 -7.96 1.83 11.48
CA MET A 97 -8.38 1.32 12.77
C MET A 97 -7.60 1.93 13.94
N SER A 98 -8.34 2.34 14.98
CA SER A 98 -7.77 2.90 16.19
C SER A 98 -7.10 1.83 17.06
N THR A 99 -6.27 2.30 18.00
CA THR A 99 -5.60 1.39 18.94
C THR A 99 -6.55 0.72 19.93
N ASP A 100 -7.71 1.32 20.22
CA ASP A 100 -8.69 0.72 21.12
C ASP A 100 -9.49 -0.37 20.42
N GLU A 101 -9.91 -0.14 19.17
CA GLU A 101 -10.53 -1.19 18.33
C GLU A 101 -9.59 -2.38 18.13
N MET A 102 -8.30 -2.14 17.86
CA MET A 102 -7.31 -3.22 17.72
C MET A 102 -7.14 -4.08 18.98
N LYS A 103 -7.38 -3.54 20.17
CA LYS A 103 -7.27 -4.32 21.43
C LYS A 103 -8.43 -5.28 21.61
N GLU A 104 -9.61 -4.94 21.08
CA GLU A 104 -10.83 -5.74 21.19
C GLU A 104 -10.82 -6.96 20.27
N LEU A 105 -10.00 -6.93 19.21
CA LEU A 105 -9.84 -8.06 18.30
C LEU A 105 -9.09 -9.23 18.93
N SER A 106 -9.58 -10.43 18.60
CA SER A 106 -8.87 -11.69 18.87
C SER A 106 -7.64 -11.85 17.96
N GLU A 107 -6.74 -12.75 18.32
CA GLU A 107 -5.57 -13.05 17.47
C GLU A 107 -5.98 -13.61 16.10
N ASP A 108 -7.06 -14.40 16.03
CA ASP A 108 -7.57 -14.91 14.76
C ASP A 108 -8.04 -13.77 13.85
N GLU A 109 -8.79 -12.82 14.40
CA GLU A 109 -9.27 -11.65 13.64
C GLU A 109 -8.10 -10.77 13.19
N LEU A 110 -7.10 -10.58 14.06
CA LEU A 110 -5.90 -9.82 13.72
C LEU A 110 -5.12 -10.45 12.57
N THR A 111 -5.10 -11.80 12.46
CA THR A 111 -4.34 -12.47 11.39
C THR A 111 -4.84 -12.14 9.98
N ARG A 112 -6.08 -11.66 9.82
CA ARG A 112 -6.60 -11.13 8.55
C ARG A 112 -5.78 -9.97 8.01
N TYR A 113 -5.18 -9.19 8.92
CA TYR A 113 -4.49 -7.95 8.60
C TYR A 113 -2.97 -8.08 8.50
N GLY A 114 -2.40 -9.21 8.92
CA GLY A 114 -0.96 -9.42 8.99
C GLY A 114 -0.54 -10.45 10.04
N HIS A 115 0.75 -10.55 10.30
CA HIS A 115 1.28 -11.48 11.29
C HIS A 115 1.13 -10.93 12.71
N VAL A 116 0.54 -11.71 13.62
CA VAL A 116 0.57 -11.38 15.05
C VAL A 116 1.93 -11.76 15.62
N GLN A 117 2.59 -10.81 16.26
CA GLN A 117 3.86 -11.00 16.96
C GLN A 117 3.69 -10.66 18.44
N ILE A 118 4.15 -11.56 19.30
CA ILE A 118 4.17 -11.38 20.74
C ILE A 118 5.55 -10.85 21.14
N ARG A 119 5.56 -9.66 21.74
CA ARG A 119 6.79 -8.99 22.20
C ARG A 119 6.80 -8.82 23.71
N LYS A 120 7.96 -9.05 24.32
CA LYS A 120 8.28 -8.62 25.69
C LYS A 120 9.24 -7.43 25.56
N LEU A 121 8.82 -6.26 26.01
CA LEU A 121 9.61 -5.04 25.86
C LEU A 121 10.51 -4.86 27.09
N PRO A 122 11.84 -4.69 26.89
CA PRO A 122 12.74 -4.39 27.98
C PRO A 122 12.43 -3.00 28.53
N CYS A 123 12.45 -2.90 29.85
CA CYS A 123 12.20 -1.68 30.59
C CYS A 123 13.50 -0.85 30.66
N GLY A 124 13.38 0.48 30.63
CA GLY A 124 14.49 1.36 31.00
C GLY A 124 14.94 1.18 32.46
N PRO A 125 16.06 1.78 32.87
CA PRO A 125 16.57 1.68 34.24
C PRO A 125 15.54 2.19 35.28
N GLY A 126 15.34 1.43 36.35
CA GLY A 126 14.45 1.79 37.47
C GLY A 126 13.04 1.18 37.44
N CYS A 127 12.84 0.05 36.76
CA CYS A 127 11.55 -0.63 36.69
C CYS A 127 11.48 -1.83 37.65
N ASP A 128 10.49 -1.84 38.55
CA ASP A 128 10.26 -2.86 39.59
C ASP A 128 9.57 -4.16 39.10
N GLY A 129 9.60 -4.44 37.80
CA GLY A 129 9.05 -5.66 37.20
C GLY A 129 9.31 -5.75 35.71
N CYS A 130 10.34 -6.51 35.31
CA CYS A 130 10.84 -6.57 33.94
C CYS A 130 10.98 -8.02 33.46
N PRO A 131 10.70 -8.33 32.17
CA PRO A 131 10.23 -7.46 31.09
C PRO A 131 8.71 -7.18 31.10
N HIS A 132 8.30 -6.04 30.56
CA HIS A 132 6.87 -5.72 30.40
C HIS A 132 6.28 -6.44 29.19
N GLY A 133 5.08 -6.96 29.38
CA GLY A 133 4.37 -7.78 28.39
C GLY A 133 3.91 -9.09 29.03
N PRO A 134 3.51 -10.08 28.22
CA PRO A 134 3.55 -10.07 26.75
C PRO A 134 2.52 -9.12 26.10
N TYR A 135 2.87 -8.58 24.94
CA TYR A 135 2.03 -7.68 24.14
C TYR A 135 1.87 -8.20 22.71
N ARG A 136 0.68 -8.03 22.14
CA ARG A 136 0.36 -8.37 20.75
C ARG A 136 0.67 -7.20 19.83
N TYR A 137 1.33 -7.48 18.72
CA TYR A 137 1.56 -6.53 17.64
C TYR A 137 1.10 -7.15 16.32
N ILE A 138 0.40 -6.38 15.50
CA ILE A 138 0.08 -6.78 14.13
C ILE A 138 1.16 -6.22 13.20
N VAL A 139 1.89 -7.11 12.54
CA VAL A 139 2.98 -6.81 11.61
C VAL A 139 2.47 -6.92 10.18
N TYR A 140 2.59 -5.84 9.41
CA TYR A 140 2.02 -5.71 8.07
C TYR A 140 2.89 -4.81 7.18
N ARG A 141 2.64 -4.78 5.86
CA ARG A 141 3.21 -3.76 4.96
C ARG A 141 2.26 -2.61 4.84
N ASP A 142 2.74 -1.39 5.07
CA ASP A 142 1.97 -0.17 4.88
C ASP A 142 1.69 0.11 3.39
N SER A 143 0.88 1.13 3.12
CA SER A 143 0.59 1.63 1.76
C SER A 143 1.84 2.01 0.94
N ARG A 144 3.01 2.22 1.57
CA ARG A 144 4.29 2.50 0.90
C ARG A 144 5.10 1.25 0.59
N GLY A 145 4.68 0.09 1.11
CA GLY A 145 5.36 -1.21 1.01
C GLY A 145 6.38 -1.47 2.12
N LYS A 146 6.42 -0.64 3.16
CA LYS A 146 7.35 -0.78 4.29
C LYS A 146 6.74 -1.71 5.34
N VAL A 147 7.52 -2.67 5.82
CA VAL A 147 7.11 -3.50 6.96
C VAL A 147 7.08 -2.64 8.22
N THR A 148 5.94 -2.66 8.90
CA THR A 148 5.67 -1.92 10.12
C THR A 148 4.83 -2.76 11.08
N SER A 149 4.60 -2.25 12.29
CA SER A 149 3.75 -2.93 13.28
C SER A 149 2.89 -1.96 14.07
N LYS A 150 1.64 -2.34 14.35
CA LYS A 150 0.74 -1.63 15.28
C LYS A 150 0.53 -2.44 16.55
N TYR A 151 0.38 -1.76 17.68
CA TYR A 151 0.11 -2.38 18.97
C TYR A 151 -1.36 -2.82 19.05
N ALA A 152 -1.61 -4.08 19.44
CA ALA A 152 -2.94 -4.70 19.50
C ALA A 152 -3.29 -5.21 20.91
N GLY A 153 -2.71 -4.58 21.95
CA GLY A 153 -3.05 -4.87 23.34
C GLY A 153 -2.10 -5.83 24.06
N LYS A 154 -2.46 -6.16 25.31
CA LYS A 154 -1.79 -7.22 26.05
C LYS A 154 -2.07 -8.56 25.38
N ALA A 155 -1.07 -9.44 25.35
CA ALA A 155 -1.35 -10.83 25.07
C ALA A 155 -1.92 -11.45 26.34
N ASP A 156 -2.86 -12.39 26.18
CA ASP A 156 -3.29 -13.20 27.32
C ASP A 156 -2.07 -13.91 27.88
N GLY A 157 -1.78 -13.64 29.15
CA GLY A 157 -0.63 -14.24 29.83
C GLY A 157 -0.81 -15.75 29.88
N GLY A 158 0.20 -16.49 29.45
CA GLY A 158 0.35 -17.90 29.79
C GLY A 158 0.46 -18.12 31.30
#